data_AF-A0A4Q8BID3-F1
#
_entry.id   AF-A0A4Q8BID3-F1
#
_cell.length_a   1.000
_cell.length_b   1.000
_cell.length_c   1.000
_cell.angle_alpha   90.00
_cell.angle_beta   90.00
_cell.angle_gamma   90.00
#
_symmetry.space_group_name_H-M   'P 1'
#
loop_
_entity.id
_entity.type
_entity.pdbx_description
1 polymer ?
#
loop_
_entity_poly.entity_id
_entity_poly.type
_entity_poly.pdbx_seq_one_letter_code
_entity_poly.pdbx_strand_id
1 'polypeptide(L)'
;MSAAQIMARLAAAAEKLDEAKAKTAAAAQDAAEARALVAGALEGVAAGPLIGVIDAYRQALTQAVQGGEPAKQHVQETIAKVRALGS
;
A
#
# COMPACT_ATOMS: atom_id res chain seq x y z
N MET A 1 -16.87 25.20 6.43
CA MET A 1 -16.13 24.16 7.21
C MET A 1 -15.15 24.85 8.13
N SER A 2 -15.08 24.44 9.39
CA SER A 2 -14.06 24.98 10.31
C SER A 2 -12.69 24.35 10.06
N ALA A 3 -11.61 25.02 10.48
CA ALA A 3 -10.25 24.47 10.44
C ALA A 3 -10.16 23.11 11.16
N ALA A 4 -10.88 22.96 12.27
CA ALA A 4 -10.98 21.70 13.01
C ALA A 4 -11.61 20.58 12.16
N GLN A 5 -12.69 20.87 11.42
CA GLN A 5 -13.33 19.88 10.54
C GLN A 5 -12.42 19.47 9.37
N ILE A 6 -11.65 20.41 8.82
CA ILE A 6 -10.68 20.13 7.75
C ILE A 6 -9.57 19.21 8.28
N MET A 7 -8.97 19.55 9.43
CA MET A 7 -7.93 18.73 10.05
C MET A 7 -8.42 17.32 10.38
N ALA A 8 -9.64 17.17 10.90
CA ALA A 8 -10.21 15.86 11.20
C ALA A 8 -10.34 14.97 9.95
N ARG A 9 -10.79 15.54 8.81
CA ARG A 9 -10.87 14.82 7.53
C ARG A 9 -9.50 14.44 6.98
N LEU A 10 -8.52 15.35 7.09
CA LEU A 10 -7.16 15.06 6.63
C LEU A 10 -6.48 13.99 7.51
N ALA A 11 -6.71 14.00 8.82
CA ALA A 11 -6.23 12.96 9.72
C ALA A 11 -6.82 11.59 9.36
N ALA A 12 -8.14 11.52 9.13
CA ALA A 12 -8.80 10.31 8.65
C ALA A 12 -8.27 9.84 7.28
N ALA A 13 -7.94 10.76 6.37
CA ALA A 13 -7.31 10.41 5.10
C ALA A 13 -5.92 9.79 5.30
N ALA A 14 -5.10 10.34 6.20
CA ALA A 14 -3.79 9.77 6.54
C ALA A 14 -3.91 8.36 7.13
N GLU A 15 -4.87 8.14 8.03
CA GLU A 15 -5.17 6.81 8.59
C GLU A 15 -5.57 5.82 7.50
N LYS A 16 -6.42 6.24 6.55
CA LYS A 16 -6.80 5.38 5.41
C LYS A 16 -5.63 5.03 4.50
N LEU A 17 -4.64 5.92 4.35
CA LEU A 17 -3.42 5.62 3.62
C LEU A 17 -2.55 4.58 4.36
N ASP A 18 -2.48 4.65 5.69
CA ASP A 18 -1.81 3.63 6.51
C ASP A 18 -2.50 2.27 6.42
N GLU A 19 -3.84 2.24 6.51
CA GLU A 19 -4.62 1.01 6.31
C GLU A 19 -4.38 0.41 4.93
N ALA A 20 -4.38 1.23 3.87
CA ALA A 20 -4.13 0.78 2.51
C ALA A 20 -2.72 0.18 2.38
N LYS A 21 -1.70 0.86 2.91
CA LYS A 21 -0.31 0.38 2.92
C LYS A 21 -0.18 -0.97 3.62
N ALA A 22 -0.81 -1.13 4.79
CA ALA A 22 -0.79 -2.39 5.53
C ALA A 22 -1.47 -3.53 4.74
N LYS A 23 -2.64 -3.27 4.13
CA LYS A 23 -3.34 -4.25 3.30
C LYS A 23 -2.55 -4.64 2.06
N THR A 24 -1.89 -3.69 1.41
CA THR A 24 -1.04 -3.98 0.24
C THR A 24 0.20 -4.79 0.63
N ALA A 25 0.81 -4.52 1.78
CA ALA A 25 1.91 -5.32 2.29
C ALA A 25 1.48 -6.77 2.58
N ALA A 26 0.31 -6.95 3.22
CA ALA A 26 -0.27 -8.28 3.44
C ALA A 26 -0.55 -9.00 2.11
N ALA A 27 -1.14 -8.31 1.13
CA ALA A 27 -1.38 -8.89 -0.20
C ALA A 27 -0.07 -9.30 -0.91
N ALA A 28 1.03 -8.56 -0.71
CA ALA A 28 2.34 -8.93 -1.27
C ALA A 28 2.90 -10.20 -0.62
N GLN A 29 2.63 -10.41 0.67
CA GLN A 29 2.94 -11.66 1.36
C GLN A 29 2.08 -12.80 0.85
N ASP A 30 0.76 -12.62 0.73
CA ASP A 30 -0.15 -13.62 0.18
C ASP A 30 0.28 -14.07 -1.22
N ALA A 31 0.73 -13.13 -2.06
CA ALA A 31 1.27 -13.44 -3.39
C ALA A 31 2.57 -14.25 -3.33
N ALA A 32 3.43 -14.01 -2.33
CA ALA A 32 4.64 -14.82 -2.11
C ALA A 32 4.30 -16.24 -1.65
N GLU A 33 3.29 -16.41 -0.81
CA GLU A 33 2.79 -17.72 -0.38
C GLU A 33 2.15 -18.48 -1.55
N ALA A 34 1.32 -17.81 -2.37
CA ALA A 34 0.76 -18.38 -3.58
C ALA A 34 1.86 -18.86 -4.56
N ARG A 35 2.95 -18.07 -4.70
CA ARG A 35 4.12 -18.47 -5.49
C ARG A 35 4.75 -19.77 -4.96
N ALA A 36 4.92 -19.88 -3.64
CA ALA A 36 5.52 -21.07 -3.03
C ALA A 36 4.64 -22.31 -3.22
N LEU A 37 3.31 -22.17 -3.06
CA LEU A 37 2.36 -23.24 -3.33
C LEU A 37 2.40 -23.71 -4.78
N VAL A 38 2.45 -22.79 -5.75
CA VAL A 38 2.56 -23.13 -7.17
C VAL A 38 3.87 -23.83 -7.48
N ALA A 39 4.99 -23.33 -6.94
CA ALA A 39 6.30 -23.94 -7.14
C ALA A 39 6.35 -25.37 -6.58
N GLY A 40 5.78 -25.61 -5.40
CA GLY A 40 5.70 -26.95 -4.81
C GLY A 40 4.72 -27.87 -5.56
N ALA A 41 3.57 -27.37 -5.99
CA ALA A 41 2.57 -28.16 -6.71
C ALA A 41 3.02 -28.57 -8.13
N LEU A 42 3.88 -27.77 -8.76
CA LEU A 42 4.36 -27.98 -10.13
C LEU A 42 5.83 -28.37 -10.18
N GLU A 43 6.39 -28.89 -9.09
CA GLU A 43 7.77 -29.37 -9.06
C GLU A 43 7.99 -30.44 -10.16
N GLY A 44 8.96 -30.21 -11.05
CA GLY A 44 9.23 -31.07 -12.22
C GLY A 44 8.33 -30.83 -13.45
N VAL A 45 7.38 -29.89 -13.37
CA VAL A 45 6.55 -29.42 -14.50
C VAL A 45 6.95 -27.98 -14.85
N ALA A 46 6.76 -27.56 -16.10
CA ALA A 46 7.09 -26.21 -16.58
C ALA A 46 6.19 -25.11 -15.96
N ALA A 47 6.37 -24.81 -14.67
CA ALA A 47 5.65 -23.80 -13.90
C ALA A 47 6.06 -22.35 -14.22
N GLY A 48 7.12 -22.17 -15.02
CA GLY A 48 7.77 -20.89 -15.29
C GLY A 48 6.82 -19.74 -15.65
N PRO A 49 5.87 -19.93 -16.60
CA PRO A 49 4.95 -18.86 -16.97
C PRO A 49 4.05 -18.39 -15.82
N LEU A 50 3.47 -19.33 -15.06
CA LEU A 50 2.58 -18.99 -13.94
C LEU A 50 3.34 -18.33 -12.79
N ILE A 51 4.54 -18.85 -12.47
CA ILE A 51 5.43 -18.23 -11.47
C ILE A 51 5.78 -16.79 -11.88
N GLY A 52 6.10 -16.57 -13.15
CA GLY A 52 6.40 -15.23 -13.67
C GLY A 52 5.24 -14.24 -13.53
N VAL A 53 4.00 -14.68 -13.76
CA VAL A 53 2.80 -13.85 -13.55
C VAL A 53 2.64 -13.47 -12.07
N ILE A 54 2.82 -14.44 -11.15
CA ILE A 54 2.72 -14.18 -9.71
C ILE A 54 3.83 -13.24 -9.24
N ASP A 55 5.05 -13.42 -9.75
CA ASP A 55 6.19 -12.55 -9.43
C ASP A 55 5.95 -11.10 -9.88
N ALA A 56 5.39 -10.90 -11.08
CA ALA A 56 5.01 -9.57 -11.58
C ALA A 56 3.91 -8.91 -10.72
N TYR A 57 2.89 -9.67 -10.33
CA TYR A 57 1.83 -9.18 -9.44
C TYR A 57 2.38 -8.76 -8.07
N ARG A 58 3.23 -9.61 -7.45
CA ARG A 58 3.89 -9.31 -6.18
C ARG A 58 4.77 -8.06 -6.27
N GLN A 59 5.49 -7.89 -7.38
CA GLN A 59 6.31 -6.71 -7.62
C GLN A 59 5.46 -5.44 -7.68
N ALA A 60 4.31 -5.47 -8.37
CA ALA A 60 3.39 -4.33 -8.43
C ALA A 60 2.85 -3.94 -7.04
N LEU A 61 2.49 -4.92 -6.20
CA LEU A 61 2.07 -4.67 -4.82
C LEU A 61 3.21 -4.04 -3.98
N THR A 62 4.43 -4.55 -4.12
CA THR A 62 5.60 -4.02 -3.40
C THR A 62 5.89 -2.57 -3.81
N GLN A 63 5.77 -2.25 -5.10
CA GLN A 63 5.92 -0.88 -5.59
C GLN A 63 4.81 0.04 -5.06
N ALA A 64 3.57 -0.44 -5.01
CA ALA A 64 2.46 0.34 -4.45
C ALA A 64 2.67 0.69 -2.97
N VAL A 65 3.25 -0.21 -2.16
CA VAL A 65 3.63 0.10 -0.76
C VAL A 65 4.63 1.25 -0.69
N GLN A 66 5.61 1.29 -1.59
CA GLN A 66 6.62 2.35 -1.64
C GLN A 66 6.02 3.68 -2.15
N GLY A 67 5.09 3.62 -3.10
CA GLY A 67 4.41 4.79 -3.66
C GLY A 67 3.37 5.43 -2.73
N GLY A 68 2.96 4.75 -1.65
CA GLY A 68 2.00 5.28 -0.67
C GLY A 68 2.59 6.31 0.30
N GLU A 69 3.91 6.27 0.54
CA GLU A 69 4.56 7.16 1.53
C GLU A 69 4.48 8.65 1.15
N PRO A 70 4.76 9.06 -0.11
CA PRO A 70 4.64 10.47 -0.51
C PRO A 70 3.22 11.02 -0.35
N ALA A 71 2.19 10.20 -0.60
CA ALA A 71 0.81 10.62 -0.46
C ALA A 71 0.48 10.97 1.01
N LYS A 72 0.92 10.13 1.95
CA LYS A 72 0.74 10.38 3.39
C LYS A 72 1.49 11.63 3.83
N GLN A 73 2.74 11.79 3.37
CA GLN A 73 3.55 12.97 3.68
C GLN A 73 2.85 14.25 3.24
N HIS A 74 2.32 14.31 2.02
CA HIS A 74 1.59 15.49 1.54
C HIS A 74 0.32 15.80 2.35
N VAL A 75 -0.39 14.77 2.84
CA VAL A 75 -1.53 14.98 3.74
C VAL A 75 -1.08 15.60 5.06
N GLN A 76 0.02 15.10 5.66
CA GLN A 76 0.57 15.63 6.91
C GLN A 76 1.06 17.08 6.76
N GLU A 77 1.75 17.40 5.66
CA GLU A 77 2.16 18.76 5.32
C GLU A 77 0.96 19.70 5.19
N THR A 78 -0.14 19.20 4.60
CA THR A 78 -1.39 19.97 4.46
C THR A 78 -2.03 20.22 5.82
N ILE A 79 -2.05 19.24 6.73
CA ILE A 79 -2.51 19.42 8.11
C ILE A 79 -1.70 20.52 8.82
N ALA A 80 -0.37 20.50 8.68
CA ALA A 80 0.50 21.51 9.29
C ALA A 80 0.19 22.92 8.76
N LYS A 81 -0.04 23.07 7.45
CA LYS A 81 -0.44 24.33 6.83
C LYS A 81 -1.80 24.82 7.35
N VAL A 82 -2.81 23.94 7.41
CA VAL A 82 -4.14 24.31 7.93
C VAL A 82 -4.06 24.75 9.40
N ARG A 83 -3.23 24.08 10.20
CA ARG A 83 -3.01 24.47 11.60
C ARG A 83 -2.39 25.87 11.71
N ALA A 84 -1.38 26.18 10.89
CA ALA A 84 -0.70 27.47 10.90
C ALA A 84 -1.59 28.64 10.42
N LEU A 85 -2.60 28.37 9.59
CA LEU A 85 -3.57 29.38 9.13
C LEU A 85 -4.70 29.63 10.15
N GLY A 86 -4.89 28.72 11.11
CA GLY A 86 -5.90 28.82 12.16
C GLY A 86 -5.38 29.28 13.52
N SER A 87 -4.06 29.51 13.64
CA SER A 87 -3.38 30.07 14.82
C SER A 87 -3.15 31.56 14.69
#